data_AF-A0A6G1JW80-F1
#
_entry.id   AF-A0A6G1JW80-F1
#
_cell.length_a   1.000
_cell.length_b   1.000
_cell.length_c   1.000
_cell.angle_alpha   90.00
_cell.angle_beta   90.00
_cell.angle_gamma   90.00
#
_symmetry.space_group_name_H-M   'P 1'
#
loop_
_entity.id
_entity.type
_entity.pdbx_description
1 polymer ?
#
loop_
_entity_poly.entity_id
_entity_poly.type
_entity_poly.pdbx_seq_one_letter_code
_entity_poly.pdbx_strand_id
1 'polypeptide(L)'
;MLPVADGNLKDWMDQMETPGASSEDQRRLLPKWSECLVRALEYVHSQGVRHKDIKPANVLVKGDDVFITDFGIAKDFRDDGTTGSRGTQGSFTRLYSAPEVVTDDARRGRKADIFSLGCVMLEMAAVFLQEPLNQFTQVGESDGLNSHPY
;
A
#
# COMPACT_ATOMS: atom_id res chain seq x y z
N MET A 1 22.96 9.82 15.14
CA MET A 1 21.83 8.89 15.25
C MET A 1 21.68 8.24 13.89
N LEU A 2 21.79 6.91 13.79
CA LEU A 2 21.57 6.22 12.51
C LEU A 2 20.07 6.24 12.19
N PRO A 3 19.68 6.30 10.91
CA PRO A 3 18.27 6.21 10.53
C PRO A 3 17.68 4.86 10.97
N VAL A 4 16.39 4.85 11.31
CA VAL A 4 15.70 3.65 11.82
C VAL A 4 15.55 2.58 10.72
N ALA A 5 15.52 3.02 9.46
CA ALA A 5 15.36 2.22 8.24
C ALA A 5 16.29 2.75 7.12
N ASP A 6 16.53 1.94 6.10
CA ASP A 6 17.36 2.30 4.93
C ASP A 6 16.59 3.19 3.94
N GLY A 7 15.25 3.08 3.94
CA GLY A 7 14.35 3.85 3.10
C GLY A 7 12.91 3.34 3.20
N ASN A 8 12.05 3.79 2.29
CA ASN A 8 10.72 3.21 2.09
C ASN A 8 10.68 2.34 0.83
N LEU A 9 9.66 1.49 0.72
CA LEU A 9 9.50 0.54 -0.38
C LEU A 9 9.30 1.25 -1.73
N LYS A 10 8.68 2.44 -1.74
CA LYS A 10 8.50 3.22 -2.99
C LYS A 10 9.87 3.58 -3.58
N ASP A 11 10.71 4.25 -2.79
CA ASP A 11 12.02 4.69 -3.23
C ASP A 11 12.92 3.50 -3.59
N TRP A 12 12.76 2.38 -2.89
CA TRP A 12 13.46 1.14 -3.21
C TRP A 12 13.02 0.55 -4.57
N MET A 13 11.71 0.51 -4.85
CA MET A 13 11.20 0.02 -6.14
C MET A 13 11.58 0.94 -7.30
N ASP A 14 11.52 2.26 -7.12
CA ASP A 14 11.96 3.24 -8.12
C ASP A 14 13.45 3.03 -8.51
N GLN A 15 14.30 2.64 -7.55
CA GLN A 15 15.71 2.28 -7.80
C GLN A 15 15.86 0.95 -8.55
N MET A 16 14.90 0.02 -8.44
CA MET A 16 14.94 -1.25 -9.14
C MET A 16 14.58 -1.12 -10.62
N GLU A 17 13.78 -0.10 -10.97
CA GLU A 17 13.42 0.23 -12.35
C GLU A 17 14.56 0.92 -13.13
N THR A 18 15.59 1.41 -12.44
CA THR A 18 16.71 2.09 -13.11
C THR A 18 17.65 1.04 -13.76
N PRO A 19 17.91 1.14 -15.08
CA PRO A 19 18.76 0.18 -15.78
C PRO A 19 20.15 0.05 -15.14
N GLY A 20 20.53 -1.16 -14.74
CA GLY A 20 21.86 -1.47 -14.18
C GLY A 20 22.03 -1.17 -12.68
N ALA A 21 20.99 -0.73 -11.97
CA ALA A 21 21.07 -0.34 -10.57
C ALA A 21 20.86 -1.49 -9.56
N SER A 22 20.25 -2.62 -9.95
CA SER A 22 19.87 -3.69 -9.02
C SER A 22 20.40 -5.07 -9.38
N SER A 23 20.80 -5.84 -8.36
CA SER A 23 21.17 -7.25 -8.50
C SER A 23 19.94 -8.16 -8.41
N GLU A 24 19.98 -9.33 -9.07
CA GLU A 24 18.98 -10.39 -8.86
C GLU A 24 18.80 -10.73 -7.38
N ASP A 25 19.87 -10.67 -6.59
CA ASP A 25 19.85 -10.99 -5.17
C ASP A 25 18.94 -10.06 -4.35
N GLN A 26 18.88 -8.78 -4.71
CA GLN A 26 17.99 -7.84 -4.01
C GLN A 26 16.51 -8.14 -4.29
N ARG A 27 16.16 -8.57 -5.51
CA ARG A 27 14.77 -8.90 -5.88
C ARG A 27 14.27 -10.18 -5.18
N ARG A 28 15.18 -11.06 -4.77
CA ARG A 28 14.84 -12.27 -3.99
C ARG A 28 14.25 -11.97 -2.62
N LEU A 29 14.35 -10.72 -2.14
CA LEU A 29 13.71 -10.28 -0.90
C LEU A 29 12.20 -10.05 -1.05
N LEU A 30 11.70 -9.78 -2.27
CA LEU A 30 10.30 -9.43 -2.51
C LEU A 30 9.30 -10.49 -2.02
N PRO A 31 9.49 -11.81 -2.28
CA PRO A 31 8.60 -12.83 -1.72
C PRO A 31 8.58 -12.86 -0.19
N LYS A 32 9.76 -12.72 0.47
CA LYS A 32 9.86 -12.64 1.93
C LYS A 32 9.11 -11.43 2.45
N TRP A 33 9.31 -10.26 1.83
CA TRP A 33 8.65 -9.02 2.23
C TRP A 33 7.13 -9.10 2.06
N SER A 34 6.63 -9.71 0.98
CA SER A 34 5.19 -9.94 0.81
C SER A 34 4.61 -10.74 1.98
N GLU A 35 5.25 -11.86 2.36
CA GLU A 35 4.84 -12.66 3.51
C GLU A 35 4.86 -11.85 4.83
N CYS A 36 5.91 -11.06 5.05
CA CYS A 36 6.02 -10.17 6.21
C CYS A 36 4.90 -9.13 6.26
N LEU A 37 4.54 -8.52 5.12
CA LEU A 37 3.48 -7.51 5.06
C LEU A 37 2.10 -8.12 5.30
N VAL A 38 1.80 -9.33 4.80
CA VAL A 38 0.56 -10.04 5.13
C VAL A 38 0.46 -10.24 6.63
N ARG A 39 1.50 -10.79 7.26
CA ARG A 39 1.52 -11.04 8.71
C ARG A 39 1.41 -9.76 9.53
N ALA A 40 2.09 -8.69 9.09
CA ALA A 40 2.02 -7.40 9.75
C ALA A 40 0.59 -6.84 9.70
N LEU A 41 -0.09 -6.90 8.55
CA LEU A 41 -1.46 -6.43 8.43
C LEU A 41 -2.44 -7.30 9.23
N GLU A 42 -2.27 -8.63 9.19
CA GLU A 42 -3.04 -9.56 10.02
C GLU A 42 -2.91 -9.21 11.50
N TYR A 43 -1.69 -8.96 11.97
CA TYR A 43 -1.45 -8.52 13.34
C TYR A 43 -2.18 -7.21 13.65
N VAL A 44 -2.03 -6.17 12.82
CA VAL A 44 -2.71 -4.88 12.97
C VAL A 44 -4.24 -5.07 13.09
N HIS A 45 -4.82 -5.88 12.20
CA HIS A 45 -6.25 -6.18 12.23
C HIS A 45 -6.67 -7.00 13.46
N SER A 46 -5.82 -7.90 13.95
CA SER A 46 -6.06 -8.68 15.18
C SER A 46 -6.12 -7.79 16.43
N GLN A 47 -5.42 -6.66 16.42
CA GLN A 47 -5.45 -5.66 17.48
C GLN A 47 -6.64 -4.71 17.38
N GLY A 48 -7.58 -4.94 16.44
CA GLY A 48 -8.69 -4.03 16.20
C GLY A 48 -8.25 -2.72 15.54
N VAL A 49 -7.07 -2.65 14.92
CA VAL A 49 -6.60 -1.43 14.27
C VAL A 49 -6.84 -1.52 12.77
N ARG A 50 -7.26 -0.41 12.16
CA ARG A 50 -7.33 -0.23 10.69
C ARG A 50 -6.21 0.72 10.28
N HIS A 51 -5.42 0.38 9.27
CA HIS A 51 -4.29 1.21 8.86
C HIS A 51 -4.73 2.43 8.05
N LYS A 52 -5.62 2.23 7.07
CA LYS A 52 -6.28 3.23 6.21
C LYS A 52 -5.43 3.94 5.15
N ASP A 53 -4.10 3.90 5.27
CA ASP A 53 -3.16 4.49 4.29
C ASP A 53 -2.02 3.53 3.94
N ILE A 54 -2.34 2.28 3.57
CA ILE A 54 -1.32 1.33 3.10
C ILE A 54 -0.92 1.72 1.68
N LYS A 55 0.38 1.98 1.49
CA LYS A 55 1.02 2.33 0.22
C LYS A 55 2.54 2.10 0.36
N PRO A 56 3.31 2.00 -0.74
CA PRO A 56 4.75 1.70 -0.66
C PRO A 56 5.54 2.76 0.13
N ALA A 57 5.13 4.02 0.09
CA ALA A 57 5.75 5.09 0.89
C ALA A 57 5.59 4.89 2.41
N ASN A 58 4.59 4.11 2.83
CA ASN A 58 4.30 3.79 4.24
C ASN A 58 4.79 2.36 4.61
N VAL A 59 5.68 1.79 3.81
CA VAL A 59 6.41 0.56 4.13
C VAL A 59 7.89 0.90 4.24
N LEU A 60 8.47 0.72 5.42
CA LEU A 60 9.91 0.91 5.64
C LEU A 60 10.67 -0.35 5.28
N VAL A 61 11.85 -0.17 4.69
CA VAL A 61 12.79 -1.24 4.34
C VAL A 61 14.03 -1.11 5.20
N LYS A 62 14.49 -2.22 5.79
CA LYS A 62 15.74 -2.28 6.57
C LYS A 62 16.41 -3.62 6.38
N GLY A 63 17.49 -3.67 5.61
CA GLY A 63 18.13 -4.91 5.20
C GLY A 63 17.10 -5.87 4.59
N ASP A 64 16.93 -7.03 5.22
CA ASP A 64 16.01 -8.06 4.73
C ASP A 64 14.58 -7.93 5.32
N ASP A 65 14.31 -6.89 6.11
CA ASP A 65 13.04 -6.74 6.84
C ASP A 65 12.22 -5.53 6.37
N VAL A 66 10.90 -5.64 6.53
CA VAL A 66 9.93 -4.59 6.18
C VAL A 66 8.96 -4.30 7.31
N PHE A 67 8.53 -3.05 7.40
CA PHE A 67 7.66 -2.56 8.48
C PHE A 67 6.55 -1.65 7.92
N ILE A 68 5.30 -1.90 8.30
CA ILE A 68 4.19 -0.97 8.04
C ILE A 68 4.32 0.21 9.02
N THR A 69 4.25 1.43 8.49
CA THR A 69 4.38 2.68 9.26
C THR A 69 3.26 3.67 8.93
N ASP A 70 3.26 4.82 9.62
CA ASP A 70 2.30 5.91 9.44
C ASP A 70 0.86 5.52 9.78
N PHE A 71 0.67 5.19 11.06
CA PHE A 71 -0.64 5.00 11.68
C PHE A 71 -1.34 6.34 11.98
N GLY A 72 -0.92 7.47 11.36
CA GLY A 72 -1.42 8.81 11.66
C GLY A 72 -2.93 8.98 11.43
N ILE A 73 -3.53 8.11 10.60
CA ILE A 73 -4.98 8.06 10.39
C ILE A 73 -5.64 6.77 10.91
N ALA A 74 -4.86 5.90 11.56
CA ALA A 74 -5.36 4.65 12.09
C ALA A 74 -6.40 4.88 13.19
N LYS A 75 -7.38 3.98 13.31
CA LYS A 75 -8.39 4.02 14.38
C LYS A 75 -8.50 2.65 15.05
N ASP A 76 -8.62 2.68 16.38
CA ASP A 76 -8.93 1.53 17.24
C ASP A 76 -10.44 1.21 17.18
N PHE A 77 -10.80 -0.08 17.25
CA PHE A 77 -12.15 -0.64 17.08
C PHE A 77 -12.85 -0.89 18.41
N ARG A 78 -12.60 -0.09 19.46
CA ARG A 78 -13.34 -0.25 20.72
C ARG A 78 -14.78 0.26 20.66
N ASP A 79 -15.25 0.72 19.50
CA ASP A 79 -16.65 1.09 19.29
C ASP A 79 -17.10 0.76 17.85
N ASP A 80 -18.27 0.15 17.75
CA ASP A 80 -18.82 -0.57 16.59
C ASP A 80 -19.35 0.38 15.49
N GLY A 81 -19.04 1.67 15.60
CA GLY A 81 -19.54 2.72 14.72
C GLY A 81 -18.67 2.90 13.48
N THR A 82 -19.32 2.91 12.32
CA THR A 82 -18.84 3.59 11.10
C THR A 82 -18.47 5.04 11.43
N THR A 83 -17.23 5.28 11.86
CA THR A 83 -16.69 6.64 12.03
C THR A 83 -15.69 6.92 10.90
N GLY A 84 -16.23 7.26 9.73
CA GLY A 84 -15.45 7.87 8.64
C GLY A 84 -14.83 9.16 9.14
N SER A 85 -13.51 9.15 9.37
CA SER A 85 -12.77 10.42 9.44
C SER A 85 -12.53 10.82 8.00
N ARG A 86 -13.24 11.85 7.54
CA ARG A 86 -12.97 12.51 6.25
C ARG A 86 -11.56 13.11 6.29
N GLY A 87 -10.56 12.30 5.99
CA GLY A 87 -9.20 12.76 5.71
C GLY A 87 -9.15 13.27 4.27
N THR A 88 -8.61 14.47 4.07
CA THR A 88 -8.34 14.99 2.73
C THR A 88 -7.31 14.10 2.05
N GLN A 89 -7.75 13.24 1.13
CA GLN A 89 -6.85 12.36 0.38
C GLN A 89 -6.19 13.13 -0.77
N GLY A 90 -4.85 13.08 -0.84
CA GLY A 90 -4.11 13.49 -2.04
C GLY A 90 -4.29 12.46 -3.16
N SER A 91 -4.02 12.88 -4.41
CA SER A 91 -4.18 12.04 -5.61
C SER A 91 -3.46 10.68 -5.50
N PHE A 92 -2.26 10.66 -4.91
CA PHE A 92 -1.44 9.45 -4.74
C PHE A 92 -2.06 8.38 -3.83
N THR A 93 -2.85 8.75 -2.80
CA THR A 93 -3.53 7.77 -1.95
C THR A 93 -4.72 7.13 -2.67
N ARG A 94 -5.27 7.77 -3.72
CA ARG A 94 -6.39 7.21 -4.49
C ARG A 94 -6.00 5.93 -5.23
N LEU A 95 -4.76 5.82 -5.72
CA LEU A 95 -4.26 4.64 -6.43
C LEU A 95 -4.33 3.34 -5.60
N TYR A 96 -4.17 3.46 -4.28
CA TYR A 96 -4.24 2.32 -3.35
C TYR A 96 -5.60 2.20 -2.68
N SER A 97 -6.57 3.06 -3.01
CA SER A 97 -7.87 3.06 -2.35
C SER A 97 -8.82 2.06 -3.00
N ALA A 98 -9.45 1.22 -2.17
CA ALA A 98 -10.48 0.29 -2.62
C ALA A 98 -11.63 1.04 -3.33
N PRO A 99 -12.26 0.45 -4.35
CA PRO A 99 -13.29 1.13 -5.15
C PRO A 99 -14.44 1.65 -4.28
N GLU A 100 -14.87 0.89 -3.28
CA GLU A 100 -15.94 1.29 -2.37
C GLU A 100 -15.56 2.48 -1.48
N VAL A 101 -14.27 2.69 -1.25
CA VAL A 101 -13.71 3.81 -0.48
C VAL A 101 -13.57 5.06 -1.35
N VAL A 102 -13.27 4.88 -2.64
CA VAL A 102 -13.29 5.96 -3.62
C VAL A 102 -14.70 6.53 -3.78
N THR A 103 -15.72 5.66 -3.73
CA THR A 103 -17.14 6.07 -3.74
C THR A 103 -17.58 6.68 -2.41
N ASP A 104 -17.21 6.06 -1.29
CA ASP A 104 -17.61 6.50 0.05
C ASP A 104 -16.50 6.23 1.08
N ASP A 105 -15.83 7.30 1.52
CA ASP A 105 -14.74 7.22 2.50
C ASP A 105 -15.18 6.61 3.85
N ALA A 106 -16.48 6.62 4.18
CA ALA A 106 -17.00 5.95 5.37
C ALA A 106 -16.82 4.42 5.33
N ARG A 107 -16.64 3.84 4.13
CA ARG A 107 -16.39 2.40 3.94
C ARG A 107 -14.93 1.99 4.14
N ARG A 108 -14.05 2.93 4.52
CA ARG A 108 -12.64 2.65 4.81
C ARG A 108 -12.47 1.75 6.04
N GLY A 109 -12.39 0.45 5.78
CA GLY A 109 -12.36 -0.64 6.77
C GLY A 109 -11.26 -1.66 6.50
N ARG A 110 -11.25 -2.76 7.26
CA ARG A 110 -10.26 -3.85 7.12
C ARG A 110 -10.15 -4.39 5.69
N LYS A 111 -11.29 -4.54 5.00
CA LYS A 111 -11.31 -4.98 3.59
C LYS A 111 -10.61 -3.99 2.65
N ALA A 112 -10.73 -2.69 2.93
CA ALA A 112 -10.03 -1.67 2.17
C ALA A 112 -8.51 -1.73 2.40
N ASP A 113 -8.06 -1.97 3.64
CA ASP A 113 -6.64 -2.20 3.92
C ASP A 113 -6.10 -3.41 3.15
N ILE A 114 -6.87 -4.50 3.04
CA ILE A 114 -6.50 -5.70 2.27
C ILE A 114 -6.35 -5.36 0.79
N PHE A 115 -7.28 -4.57 0.23
CA PHE A 115 -7.19 -4.09 -1.15
C PHE A 115 -5.92 -3.26 -1.36
N SER A 116 -5.66 -2.29 -0.48
CA SER A 116 -4.47 -1.45 -0.54
C SER A 116 -3.18 -2.27 -0.48
N LEU A 117 -3.12 -3.29 0.39
CA LEU A 117 -1.98 -4.21 0.45
C LEU A 117 -1.84 -5.03 -0.85
N GLY A 118 -2.96 -5.46 -1.44
CA GLY A 118 -2.97 -6.14 -2.74
C GLY A 118 -2.36 -5.29 -3.86
N CYS A 119 -2.66 -3.98 -3.89
CA CYS A 119 -2.02 -3.04 -4.81
C CYS A 119 -0.51 -2.96 -4.60
N VAL A 120 -0.04 -2.84 -3.34
CA VAL A 120 1.40 -2.84 -3.02
C VAL A 120 2.07 -4.14 -3.49
N MET A 121 1.44 -5.29 -3.28
CA MET A 121 1.98 -6.59 -3.70
C MET A 121 2.00 -6.77 -5.22
N LEU A 122 1.04 -6.19 -5.95
CA LEU A 122 1.04 -6.16 -7.41
C LEU A 122 2.25 -5.39 -7.94
N GLU A 123 2.57 -4.23 -7.35
CA GLU A 123 3.78 -3.49 -7.72
C GLU A 123 5.05 -4.27 -7.40
N MET A 124 5.13 -4.88 -6.22
CA MET A 124 6.24 -5.76 -5.86
C MET A 124 6.40 -6.93 -6.84
N ALA A 125 5.28 -7.52 -7.29
CA ALA A 125 5.29 -8.62 -8.25
C ALA A 125 5.78 -8.16 -9.64
N ALA A 126 5.39 -6.96 -10.09
CA ALA A 126 5.88 -6.39 -11.34
C ALA A 126 7.41 -6.19 -11.29
N VAL A 127 7.95 -5.63 -10.21
CA VAL A 127 9.41 -5.48 -10.01
C VAL A 127 10.12 -6.84 -10.01
N PHE A 128 9.52 -7.85 -9.36
CA PHE A 128 10.05 -9.21 -9.33
C PHE A 128 10.09 -9.84 -10.74
N LEU A 129 9.01 -9.67 -11.51
CA LEU A 129 8.89 -10.19 -12.88
C LEU A 129 9.62 -9.35 -13.92
N GLN A 130 10.14 -8.17 -13.53
CA GLN A 130 10.75 -7.17 -14.42
C GLN A 130 9.77 -6.61 -15.46
N GLU A 131 8.49 -6.58 -15.10
CA GLU A 131 7.43 -5.97 -15.90
C GLU A 131 7.25 -4.50 -15.48
N PRO A 132 6.93 -3.58 -16.41
CA PRO A 132 6.85 -2.17 -16.10
C PRO A 132 5.61 -1.85 -15.23
N LEU A 133 5.81 -1.08 -14.15
CA LEU A 133 4.74 -0.70 -13.20
C LEU A 133 3.60 0.11 -13.84
N ASN A 134 3.89 0.80 -14.95
CA ASN A 134 2.94 1.64 -15.67
C ASN A 134 1.75 0.89 -16.29
N GLN A 135 1.83 -0.43 -16.45
CA GLN A 135 0.69 -1.24 -16.88
C GLN A 135 -0.40 -1.31 -15.80
N PHE A 136 -0.03 -1.17 -14.53
CA PHE A 136 -0.93 -1.32 -13.39
C PHE A 136 -1.51 0.02 -12.92
N THR A 137 -0.81 1.14 -13.13
CA THR A 137 -1.26 2.48 -12.72
C THR A 137 -2.22 3.16 -13.70
N GLN A 138 -2.24 2.75 -14.98
CA GLN A 138 -3.11 3.34 -16.01
C GLN A 138 -4.59 2.95 -15.88
N VAL A 139 -4.92 1.89 -15.15
CA VAL A 139 -6.32 1.43 -14.97
C VAL A 139 -7.14 2.41 -14.11
N GLY A 140 -6.48 3.28 -13.33
CA GLY A 140 -7.17 4.31 -12.52
C GLY A 140 -7.45 5.63 -13.23
N GLU A 141 -6.86 5.86 -14.41
CA GLU A 141 -7.00 7.14 -15.15
C GLU A 141 -7.93 7.04 -16.37
N SER A 142 -8.10 5.84 -16.94
CA SER A 142 -8.91 5.63 -18.16
C SER A 142 -10.41 5.42 -17.89
N ASP A 143 -10.81 5.03 -16.67
CA ASP A 143 -12.21 5.03 -16.25
C ASP A 143 -12.62 6.41 -15.74
N GLY A 144 -12.58 7.37 -16.67
CA GLY A 144 -13.41 8.56 -16.58
C GLY A 144 -14.84 8.12 -16.33
N LEU A 145 -15.35 8.43 -15.14
CA LEU A 145 -16.76 8.44 -14.75
C LEU A 145 -17.55 9.36 -15.70
N ASN A 146 -17.73 8.94 -16.94
CA ASN A 146 -18.72 9.49 -17.84
C ASN A 146 -20.04 8.75 -17.59
N SER A 147 -20.88 9.43 -16.81
CA SER A 147 -22.34 9.47 -16.94
C SER A 147 -23.09 8.13 -17.01
N HIS A 148 -23.64 7.71 -15.87
CA HIS A 148 -25.04 7.24 -15.86
C HIS A 148 -25.74 7.71 -14.59
N PRO A 149 -26.83 8.50 -14.69
CA PRO A 149 -27.70 8.79 -13.57
C PRO A 149 -28.67 7.62 -13.38
N TYR A 150 -28.67 7.03 -12.18
CA TYR A 150 -29.85 6.41 -11.59
C TYR A 150 -29.86 6.71 -10.10
#